data_AF-A0A8C9JFF2-F1
#
_entry.id   AF-A0A8C9JFF2-F1
#
_cell.length_a   1.000
_cell.length_b   1.000
_cell.length_c   1.000
_cell.angle_alpha   90.00
_cell.angle_beta   90.00
_cell.angle_gamma   90.00
#
_symmetry.space_group_name_H-M   'P 1'
#
loop_
_entity.id
_entity.type
_entity.pdbx_description
1 polymer ?
#
loop_
_entity_poly.entity_id
_entity_poly.type
_entity_poly.pdbx_seq_one_letter_code
_entity_poly.pdbx_strand_id
1 'polypeptide(L)'
;FSEAPEIRVPPGRLTLSSSLSPATTCLLVEPTVTVFPSKTQPLQHHNLLVCSVNGFYPGHIEVKWFWNGQEEETGVVSTGLIRNGDWTFQTLVMLETVPQSGEVYTCHVEHPSRMSPITVEWSENRMLH
;
A
#
# COMPACT_ATOMS: atom_id res chain seq x y z
N PHE A 1 -2.00 39.20 50.81
CA PHE A 1 -1.13 39.27 49.61
C PHE A 1 -1.49 38.07 48.74
N SER A 2 -2.73 38.06 48.26
CA SER A 2 -3.17 38.53 46.93
C SER A 2 -3.11 37.38 45.93
N GLU A 3 -4.20 36.61 45.92
CA GLU A 3 -4.55 35.65 44.87
C GLU A 3 -4.38 36.25 43.47
N ALA A 4 -3.82 35.45 42.57
CA ALA A 4 -3.74 35.77 41.15
C ALA A 4 -5.13 35.68 40.50
N PRO A 5 -5.45 36.51 39.48
CA PRO A 5 -6.77 36.52 38.88
C PRO A 5 -6.92 35.35 37.89
N GLU A 6 -8.05 34.64 37.95
CA GLU A 6 -8.46 33.72 36.89
C GLU A 6 -8.83 34.50 35.61
N ILE A 7 -8.13 34.23 34.51
CA ILE A 7 -8.42 34.81 33.20
C ILE A 7 -9.66 34.11 32.61
N ARG A 8 -10.78 34.83 32.59
CA ARG A 8 -12.04 34.37 32.01
C ARG A 8 -11.96 34.44 30.47
N VAL A 9 -11.84 33.29 29.80
CA VAL A 9 -11.84 33.20 28.33
C VAL A 9 -13.28 33.30 27.80
N PRO A 10 -13.61 34.22 26.88
CA PRO A 10 -14.95 34.29 26.30
C PRO A 10 -15.20 33.10 25.33
N PRO A 11 -16.44 32.58 25.23
CA PRO A 11 -16.76 31.54 24.25
C PRO A 11 -16.93 32.22 22.88
N GLY A 12 -15.88 32.15 22.07
CA GLY A 12 -15.85 32.77 20.76
C GLY A 12 -15.17 31.88 19.73
N ARG A 13 -16.01 31.13 18.99
CA ARG A 13 -15.80 30.60 17.64
C ARG A 13 -14.36 30.15 17.31
N LEU A 14 -14.10 28.86 17.46
CA LEU A 14 -12.97 28.21 16.79
C LEU A 14 -13.14 28.40 15.28
N THR A 15 -12.49 29.41 14.70
CA THR A 15 -12.25 29.42 13.26
C THR A 15 -11.23 28.33 13.00
N LEU A 16 -11.64 27.25 12.32
CA LEU A 16 -10.70 26.33 11.70
C LEU A 16 -9.91 27.13 10.67
N SER A 17 -8.79 27.73 11.08
CA SER A 17 -7.76 28.14 10.15
C SER A 17 -7.17 26.86 9.59
N SER A 18 -7.59 26.49 8.39
CA SER A 18 -7.00 25.45 7.56
C SER A 18 -5.62 25.90 7.07
N SER A 19 -4.71 26.22 7.99
CA SER A 19 -3.28 26.29 7.72
C SER A 19 -2.71 24.89 7.91
N LEU A 20 -2.98 24.00 6.94
CA LEU A 20 -2.10 22.86 6.72
C LEU A 20 -0.74 23.45 6.37
N SER A 21 0.19 23.38 7.32
CA SER A 21 1.55 23.88 7.13
C SER A 21 2.19 23.09 5.97
N PRO A 22 2.82 23.74 4.97
CA PRO A 22 3.37 23.06 3.78
C PRO A 22 4.55 22.12 4.07
N ALA A 23 4.91 21.91 5.34
CA ALA A 23 6.00 21.03 5.75
C ALA A 23 5.61 19.54 5.81
N THR A 24 4.31 19.18 5.88
CA THR A 24 3.90 17.77 6.02
C THR A 24 3.83 17.01 4.68
N THR A 25 3.67 17.72 3.55
CA THR A 25 3.63 17.10 2.20
C THR A 25 5.02 16.83 1.62
N CYS A 26 6.10 17.31 2.25
CA CYS A 26 7.43 17.35 1.64
C CYS A 26 8.17 16.00 1.63
N LEU A 27 7.71 15.01 2.41
CA LEU A 27 8.34 13.69 2.53
C LEU A 27 7.34 12.58 2.20
N LEU A 28 6.93 12.49 0.93
CA LEU A 28 6.18 11.36 0.40
C LEU A 28 7.01 10.70 -0.69
N VAL A 29 7.21 9.39 -0.62
CA VAL A 29 7.94 8.63 -1.62
C VAL A 29 7.02 7.57 -2.20
N GLU A 30 6.85 7.61 -3.52
CA GLU A 30 5.95 6.69 -4.22
C GLU A 30 6.50 5.26 -4.24
N PRO A 31 5.67 4.24 -3.94
CA PRO A 31 6.09 2.85 -4.03
C PRO A 31 6.42 2.44 -5.46
N THR A 32 7.50 1.67 -5.59
CA THR A 32 7.73 0.85 -6.77
C THR A 32 6.99 -0.47 -6.59
N VAL A 33 6.12 -0.81 -7.53
CA VAL A 33 5.28 -2.01 -7.48
C VAL A 33 5.64 -2.95 -8.63
N THR A 34 5.92 -4.21 -8.30
CA THR A 34 6.20 -5.26 -9.29
C THR A 34 5.45 -6.53 -8.94
N VAL A 35 4.89 -7.20 -9.94
CA VAL A 35 4.19 -8.48 -9.77
C VAL A 35 4.93 -9.57 -10.52
N PHE A 36 5.21 -10.69 -9.86
CA PHE A 36 5.89 -11.85 -10.45
C PHE A 36 5.47 -13.15 -9.75
N PRO A 37 5.52 -14.30 -10.43
CA PRO A 37 5.32 -15.57 -9.77
C PRO A 37 6.57 -15.99 -8.98
N SER A 38 6.35 -16.63 -7.85
CA SER A 38 7.40 -17.26 -7.07
C SER A 38 7.96 -18.48 -7.82
N LYS A 39 9.27 -18.69 -7.73
CA LYS A 39 9.94 -19.89 -8.27
C LYS A 39 9.77 -21.07 -7.31
N THR A 40 8.54 -21.45 -6.99
CA THR A 40 8.29 -22.69 -6.25
C THR A 40 8.28 -23.88 -7.21
N GLN A 41 8.88 -24.99 -6.79
CA GLN A 41 9.09 -26.17 -7.61
C GLN A 41 7.75 -26.70 -8.16
N PRO A 42 7.67 -27.22 -9.40
CA PRO A 42 6.41 -27.61 -10.08
C PRO A 42 5.56 -28.70 -9.41
N LEU A 43 5.95 -29.17 -8.22
CA LEU A 43 5.43 -30.37 -7.59
C LEU A 43 4.15 -30.13 -6.76
N GLN A 44 3.73 -28.89 -6.58
CA GLN A 44 2.42 -28.57 -6.00
C GLN A 44 1.67 -27.63 -6.95
N HIS A 45 0.43 -27.96 -7.26
CA HIS A 45 -0.42 -27.32 -8.28
C HIS A 45 -0.80 -25.86 -7.96
N HIS A 46 -0.11 -25.21 -7.03
CA HIS A 46 -0.35 -23.86 -6.54
C HIS A 46 0.81 -22.97 -7.00
N ASN A 47 0.50 -21.98 -7.84
CA ASN A 47 1.43 -20.90 -8.14
C ASN A 47 1.22 -19.76 -7.16
N LEU A 48 2.31 -19.25 -6.63
CA LEU A 48 2.30 -18.11 -5.72
C LEU A 48 2.61 -16.84 -6.52
N LEU A 49 1.67 -15.91 -6.62
CA LEU A 49 1.94 -14.57 -7.15
C LEU A 49 2.44 -13.67 -6.02
N VAL A 50 3.43 -12.86 -6.33
CA VAL A 50 4.05 -11.94 -5.38
C VAL A 50 3.89 -10.52 -5.89
N CYS A 51 3.20 -9.68 -5.14
CA CYS A 51 3.23 -8.24 -5.31
C CYS A 51 4.29 -7.66 -4.38
N SER A 52 5.41 -7.25 -4.95
CA SER A 52 6.48 -6.56 -4.23
C SER A 52 6.25 -5.06 -4.31
N VAL A 53 6.12 -4.44 -3.14
CA VAL A 53 5.95 -3.00 -2.99
C VAL A 53 7.14 -2.47 -2.18
N ASN A 54 7.95 -1.60 -2.78
CA ASN A 54 9.22 -1.19 -2.20
C ASN A 54 9.47 0.32 -2.33
N GLY A 55 10.31 0.86 -1.45
CA GLY A 55 10.86 2.22 -1.54
C GLY A 55 9.88 3.32 -1.17
N PHE A 56 8.84 3.03 -0.40
CA PHE A 56 7.78 4.00 -0.09
C PHE A 56 7.90 4.61 1.30
N TYR A 57 7.30 5.80 1.46
CA TYR A 57 7.16 6.47 2.74
C TYR A 57 5.97 7.46 2.70
N PRO A 58 5.14 7.55 3.75
CA PRO A 58 5.20 6.84 5.04
C PRO A 58 4.82 5.36 4.94
N GLY A 59 4.96 4.60 6.03
CA GLY A 59 4.61 3.17 6.04
C GLY A 59 3.11 2.86 5.90
N HIS A 60 2.23 3.87 5.95
CA HIS A 60 0.79 3.68 5.78
C HIS A 60 0.48 3.40 4.31
N ILE A 61 0.08 2.16 4.01
CA ILE A 61 -0.18 1.66 2.67
C ILE A 61 -1.28 0.61 2.70
N GLU A 62 -2.09 0.55 1.64
CA GLU A 62 -3.07 -0.50 1.43
C GLU A 62 -2.72 -1.25 0.15
N VAL A 63 -2.70 -2.58 0.21
CA VAL A 63 -2.34 -3.45 -0.90
C VAL A 63 -3.38 -4.55 -1.00
N LYS A 64 -4.08 -4.60 -2.14
CA LYS A 64 -5.17 -5.54 -2.42
C LYS A 64 -4.87 -6.36 -3.66
N TRP A 65 -5.37 -7.58 -3.65
CA TRP A 65 -5.42 -8.41 -4.84
C TRP A 65 -6.81 -8.34 -5.46
N PHE A 66 -6.85 -8.31 -6.78
CA PHE A 66 -8.07 -8.49 -7.55
C PHE A 66 -7.90 -9.61 -8.55
N TRP A 67 -8.90 -10.47 -8.66
CA TRP A 67 -9.02 -11.51 -9.66
C TRP A 67 -10.19 -11.18 -10.58
N ASN A 68 -9.89 -10.94 -11.87
CA ASN A 68 -10.87 -10.53 -12.88
C ASN A 68 -11.75 -9.33 -12.44
N GLY A 69 -11.16 -8.39 -11.69
CA GLY A 69 -11.82 -7.19 -11.19
C GLY A 69 -12.61 -7.36 -9.88
N GLN A 70 -12.65 -8.54 -9.29
CA GLN A 70 -13.20 -8.78 -7.96
C GLN A 70 -12.07 -8.85 -6.92
N GLU A 71 -12.25 -8.19 -5.78
CA GLU A 71 -11.27 -8.23 -4.68
C GLU A 71 -11.14 -9.67 -4.16
N GLU A 72 -9.89 -10.13 -4.04
CA GLU A 72 -9.55 -11.47 -3.56
C GLU A 72 -8.78 -11.35 -2.24
N GLU A 73 -9.32 -12.01 -1.22
CA GLU A 73 -8.70 -12.10 0.11
C GLU A 73 -8.25 -13.53 0.43
N THR A 74 -8.81 -14.53 -0.27
CA THR A 74 -8.51 -15.94 -0.04
C THR A 74 -7.10 -16.25 -0.51
N GLY A 75 -6.28 -16.85 0.35
CA GLY A 75 -4.89 -17.19 0.01
C GLY A 75 -3.97 -15.97 -0.06
N VAL A 76 -4.41 -14.79 0.39
CA VAL A 76 -3.57 -13.59 0.47
C VAL A 76 -2.77 -13.58 1.78
N VAL A 77 -1.45 -13.38 1.67
CA VAL A 77 -0.53 -13.32 2.81
C VAL A 77 0.42 -12.14 2.66
N SER A 78 0.52 -11.29 3.67
CA SER A 78 1.48 -10.17 3.71
C SER A 78 2.67 -10.50 4.62
N THR A 79 3.87 -10.05 4.26
CA THR A 79 5.03 -10.05 5.16
C THR A 79 4.98 -8.96 6.24
N GLY A 80 3.96 -8.09 6.21
CA GLY A 80 3.94 -6.86 6.99
C GLY A 80 4.94 -5.82 6.48
N LEU A 81 5.05 -4.71 7.20
CA LEU A 81 5.98 -3.62 6.88
C LEU A 81 7.40 -3.95 7.33
N ILE A 82 8.35 -3.83 6.40
CA ILE A 82 9.78 -4.00 6.61
C ILE A 82 10.46 -2.66 6.33
N ARG A 83 11.44 -2.26 7.15
CA ARG A 83 12.20 -1.02 6.98
C ARG A 83 13.48 -1.28 6.17
N ASN A 84 13.75 -0.45 5.16
CA ASN A 84 14.85 -0.63 4.20
C ASN A 84 16.22 -0.10 4.66
N GLY A 85 16.26 0.65 5.76
CA GLY A 85 17.49 1.26 6.30
C GLY A 85 17.79 2.66 5.74
N ASP A 86 17.09 3.06 4.67
CA ASP A 86 17.13 4.37 4.03
C ASP A 86 15.82 5.13 4.26
N TRP A 87 15.31 5.14 5.51
CA TRP A 87 14.00 5.70 5.94
C TRP A 87 12.74 5.16 5.25
N THR A 88 12.85 4.47 4.11
CA THR A 88 11.72 3.89 3.37
C THR A 88 11.29 2.52 3.90
N PHE A 89 10.13 2.06 3.42
CA PHE A 89 9.51 0.79 3.76
C PHE A 89 9.35 -0.11 2.52
N GLN A 90 9.17 -1.39 2.79
CA GLN A 90 8.77 -2.40 1.82
C GLN A 90 7.78 -3.38 2.43
N THR A 91 6.99 -4.04 1.57
CA THR A 91 6.14 -5.17 1.94
C THR A 91 5.95 -6.09 0.74
N LEU A 92 5.77 -7.39 1.00
CA LEU A 92 5.37 -8.36 0.00
C LEU A 92 3.96 -8.82 0.31
N VAL A 93 3.07 -8.77 -0.67
CA VAL A 93 1.71 -9.33 -0.57
C VAL A 93 1.58 -10.45 -1.60
N MET A 94 1.48 -11.66 -1.09
CA MET A 94 1.48 -12.89 -1.85
C MET A 94 0.04 -13.39 -2.01
N LEU A 95 -0.28 -13.99 -3.16
CA LEU A 95 -1.56 -14.63 -3.44
C LEU A 95 -1.29 -16.06 -3.90
N GLU A 96 -1.80 -17.03 -3.16
CA GLU A 96 -1.83 -18.42 -3.58
C GLU A 96 -2.94 -18.64 -4.62
N THR A 97 -2.58 -19.10 -5.81
CA THR A 97 -3.54 -19.28 -6.91
C THR A 97 -3.20 -20.50 -7.76
N VAL A 98 -4.15 -20.93 -8.61
CA VAL A 98 -3.94 -21.90 -9.68
C VAL A 98 -4.19 -21.17 -11.00
N PRO A 99 -3.16 -20.57 -11.63
CA PRO A 99 -3.33 -19.72 -12.80
C PRO A 99 -4.02 -20.47 -13.92
N GLN A 100 -5.18 -19.98 -14.34
CA GLN A 100 -5.85 -20.49 -15.52
C GLN A 100 -5.58 -19.54 -16.70
N SER A 101 -5.56 -20.11 -17.90
CA SER A 101 -5.36 -19.31 -19.11
C SER A 101 -6.49 -18.30 -19.27
N GLY A 102 -6.13 -17.03 -19.46
CA GLY A 102 -7.09 -15.93 -19.67
C GLY A 102 -7.49 -15.18 -18.40
N GLU A 103 -7.05 -15.61 -17.22
CA GLU A 103 -7.28 -14.88 -15.98
C GLU A 103 -6.31 -13.71 -15.82
N VAL A 104 -6.82 -12.62 -15.24
CA VAL A 104 -6.03 -11.42 -14.94
C VAL A 104 -6.05 -11.17 -13.44
N TYR A 105 -4.86 -11.12 -12.86
CA TYR A 105 -4.64 -10.77 -11.47
C TYR A 105 -4.09 -9.36 -11.39
N THR A 106 -4.63 -8.54 -10.50
CA THR A 106 -4.19 -7.15 -10.34
C THR A 106 -3.76 -6.91 -8.91
N CYS A 107 -2.53 -6.44 -8.72
CA CYS A 107 -2.13 -5.85 -7.46
C CYS A 107 -2.51 -4.37 -7.46
N HIS A 108 -3.35 -3.97 -6.51
CA HIS A 108 -3.85 -2.63 -6.31
C HIS A 108 -3.18 -2.04 -5.07
N VAL A 109 -2.47 -0.92 -5.23
CA VAL A 109 -1.76 -0.24 -4.15
C VAL A 109 -2.27 1.17 -3.97
N GLU A 110 -2.74 1.51 -2.77
CA GLU A 110 -3.07 2.87 -2.35
C GLU A 110 -2.01 3.39 -1.38
N HIS A 111 -1.44 4.55 -1.69
CA HIS A 111 -0.42 5.19 -0.88
C HIS A 111 -0.57 6.72 -0.92
N PRO A 112 -0.38 7.45 0.20
CA PRO A 112 -0.61 8.90 0.25
C PRO A 112 0.23 9.75 -0.72
N SER A 113 1.33 9.21 -1.25
CA SER A 113 2.12 9.90 -2.28
C SER A 113 1.42 10.04 -3.62
N ARG A 114 0.34 9.29 -3.87
CA ARG A 114 -0.32 9.21 -5.16
C ARG A 114 -1.83 9.43 -5.02
N MET A 115 -2.39 10.29 -5.87
CA MET A 115 -3.81 10.62 -5.87
C MET A 115 -4.71 9.50 -6.42
N SER A 116 -4.15 8.61 -7.25
CA SER A 116 -4.82 7.46 -7.81
C SER A 116 -4.07 6.19 -7.40
N PRO A 117 -4.74 5.04 -7.29
CA PRO A 117 -4.06 3.80 -7.01
C PRO A 117 -3.07 3.41 -8.10
N ILE A 118 -2.06 2.63 -7.71
CA ILE A 118 -1.17 1.92 -8.63
C ILE A 118 -1.76 0.53 -8.86
N THR A 119 -2.02 0.19 -10.12
CA THR A 119 -2.54 -1.12 -10.51
C THR A 119 -1.52 -1.81 -11.41
N VAL A 120 -1.08 -3.00 -11.00
CA VAL A 120 -0.16 -3.82 -11.79
C VAL A 120 -0.84 -5.15 -12.11
N GLU A 121 -1.08 -5.38 -13.40
CA GLU A 121 -1.71 -6.60 -13.91
C GLU A 121 -0.69 -7.69 -14.24
N TRP A 122 -1.04 -8.92 -13.90
CA TRP A 122 -0.33 -10.14 -14.24
C TRP A 122 -1.28 -11.16 -14.87
N SER A 123 -0.79 -11.83 -15.92
CA SER A 123 -1.46 -12.96 -16.58
C SER A 123 -0.40 -13.90 -17.15
N GLU A 124 -0.73 -15.20 -17.21
CA GLU A 124 0.20 -16.24 -17.70
C GLU A 124 0.64 -15.97 -19.15
N ASN A 125 -0.25 -15.42 -19.99
CA ASN A 125 0.06 -15.11 -21.39
C ASN A 125 1.14 -14.03 -21.56
N ARG A 126 1.41 -13.19 -20.54
CA ARG A 126 2.49 -12.19 -20.59
C ARG A 126 3.89 -12.81 -20.47
N MET A 127 4.02 -14.08 -20.11
CA MET A 127 5.31 -14.79 -20.10
C MET A 127 5.77 -15.24 -21.50
N LEU A 128 4.89 -15.21 -22.50
CA LEU A 128 5.15 -15.76 -23.83
C LEU A 128 5.67 -14.72 -24.84
N HIS A 129 5.95 -13.48 -24.42
CA HIS A 129 6.45 -12.39 -25.28
C HIS A 129 7.72 -11.74 -24.74
#